data_AF-A0A7J4DP89-F1
#
_entry.id   AF-A0A7J4DP89-F1
#
_cell.length_a   1.000
_cell.length_b   1.000
_cell.length_c   1.000
_cell.angle_alpha   90.00
_cell.angle_beta   90.00
_cell.angle_gamma   90.00
#
_symmetry.space_group_name_H-M   'P 1'
#
loop_
_entity.id
_entity.type
_entity.pdbx_description
1 polymer ?
#
loop_
_entity_poly.entity_id
_entity_poly.type
_entity_poly.pdbx_seq_one_letter_code
_entity_poly.pdbx_strand_id
1 'polypeptide(L)'
;GLENKHSIGGVISFSYSDFHPHDIATILDGESIAVRAGHHCAQPLMEKLGVSATTRASFYVYNDTSDIDKLFNGLQKVRSVLT
;
A
#
# COMPACT_ATOMS: atom_id res chain seq x y z
N GLY A 1 5.81 6.59 20.75
CA GLY A 1 6.66 6.62 19.54
C GLY A 1 7.20 5.23 19.32
N LEU A 2 7.31 4.77 18.07
CA LEU A 2 7.70 3.39 17.72
C LEU A 2 9.12 3.04 18.22
N GLU A 3 9.21 2.48 19.42
CA GLU A 3 10.45 2.10 20.11
C GLU A 3 10.78 0.61 19.94
N ASN A 4 10.74 0.12 18.70
CA ASN A 4 11.23 -1.23 18.36
C ASN A 4 11.93 -1.17 17.01
N LYS A 5 13.26 -0.98 17.02
CA LYS A 5 14.12 -1.13 15.83
C LYS A 5 14.29 -2.60 15.48
N HIS A 6 13.20 -3.26 15.07
CA HIS A 6 13.32 -4.42 14.19
C HIS A 6 13.66 -3.89 12.79
N SER A 7 14.55 -4.55 12.06
CA SER A 7 14.83 -4.22 10.66
C SER A 7 13.57 -4.48 9.84
N ILE A 8 12.76 -3.44 9.66
CA ILE A 8 11.57 -3.48 8.80
C ILE A 8 12.08 -3.51 7.37
N GLY A 9 11.65 -4.50 6.58
CA GLY A 9 11.97 -4.53 5.15
C GLY A 9 11.33 -3.36 4.41
N GLY A 10 11.75 -3.11 3.17
CA GLY A 10 11.18 -2.08 2.29
C GLY A 10 9.77 -2.42 1.80
N VAL A 11 8.87 -2.89 2.67
CA VAL A 11 7.52 -3.34 2.34
C VAL A 11 6.53 -2.66 3.28
N ILE A 12 5.59 -1.93 2.70
CA ILE A 12 4.57 -1.17 3.43
C ILE A 12 3.19 -1.66 2.98
N SER A 13 2.51 -2.38 3.87
CA SER A 13 1.09 -2.75 3.71
C SER A 13 0.22 -1.70 4.39
N PHE A 14 -0.81 -1.24 3.71
CA PHE A 14 -1.73 -0.22 4.20
C PHE A 14 -3.17 -0.48 3.72
N SER A 15 -4.12 0.08 4.45
CA SER A 15 -5.54 0.13 4.11
C SER A 15 -6.04 1.53 4.40
N TYR A 16 -6.98 2.03 3.59
CA TYR A 16 -7.68 3.27 3.86
C TYR A 16 -9.13 2.89 4.19
N SER A 17 -9.60 3.18 5.40
CA SER A 17 -10.76 2.53 6.03
C SER A 17 -12.02 2.47 5.17
N ASP A 18 -12.25 3.49 4.34
CA ASP A 18 -13.46 3.58 3.51
C ASP A 18 -13.31 2.95 2.11
N PHE A 19 -12.09 2.55 1.71
CA PHE A 19 -11.77 2.19 0.32
C PHE A 19 -11.28 0.75 0.19
N HIS A 20 -11.82 0.02 -0.79
CA HIS A 20 -11.37 -1.33 -1.07
C HIS A 20 -9.92 -1.29 -1.62
N PRO A 21 -8.99 -2.14 -1.13
CA PRO A 21 -7.61 -2.16 -1.60
C PRO A 21 -7.42 -2.32 -3.11
N HIS A 22 -8.37 -2.99 -3.77
CA HIS A 22 -8.38 -3.15 -5.22
C HIS A 22 -8.70 -1.84 -5.95
N ASP A 23 -9.61 -1.00 -5.44
CA ASP A 23 -9.91 0.31 -6.04
C ASP A 23 -8.69 1.24 -5.94
N ILE A 24 -8.01 1.22 -4.80
CA ILE A 24 -6.74 1.94 -4.59
C ILE A 24 -5.71 1.49 -5.62
N ALA A 25 -5.56 0.18 -5.83
CA ALA A 25 -4.60 -0.36 -6.79
C ALA A 25 -4.96 0.00 -8.24
N THR A 26 -6.25 -0.03 -8.61
CA THR A 26 -6.72 0.35 -9.94
C THR A 26 -6.47 1.83 -10.24
N ILE A 27 -6.70 2.72 -9.28
CA ILE A 27 -6.43 4.15 -9.47
C ILE A 27 -4.92 4.40 -9.59
N LEU A 28 -4.10 3.77 -8.74
CA LEU A 28 -2.65 3.90 -8.80
C LEU A 28 -2.05 3.35 -10.11
N ASP A 29 -2.61 2.25 -10.64
CA ASP A 29 -2.21 1.71 -11.95
C ASP A 29 -2.42 2.74 -13.07
N GLY A 30 -3.54 3.47 -13.05
CA GLY A 30 -3.81 4.59 -13.97
C GLY A 30 -2.79 5.74 -13.88
N GLU A 31 -2.16 5.91 -12.71
CA GLU A 31 -1.08 6.88 -12.47
C GLU A 31 0.32 6.28 -12.73
N SER A 32 0.39 5.11 -13.38
CA SER A 32 1.63 4.37 -13.64
C SER A 32 2.39 3.94 -12.38
N ILE A 33 1.68 3.68 -11.28
CA ILE A 33 2.24 3.24 -10.00
C ILE A 33 1.79 1.81 -9.71
N ALA A 34 2.72 0.87 -9.84
CA ALA A 34 2.45 -0.54 -9.59
C ALA A 34 2.45 -0.88 -8.09
N VAL A 35 1.30 -1.33 -7.59
CA VAL A 35 1.12 -1.87 -6.22
C VAL A 35 0.41 -3.21 -6.26
N ARG A 36 0.46 -3.97 -5.15
CA ARG A 36 -0.32 -5.21 -5.01
C ARG A 36 -1.50 -5.01 -4.07
N ALA A 37 -2.67 -5.51 -4.43
CA ALA A 37 -3.82 -5.60 -3.54
C ALA A 37 -4.22 -7.07 -3.30
N GLY A 38 -4.83 -7.34 -2.15
CA GLY A 38 -5.39 -8.65 -1.78
C GLY A 38 -4.74 -9.24 -0.52
N HIS A 39 -4.72 -10.57 -0.43
CA HIS A 39 -4.24 -11.29 0.76
C HIS A 39 -2.72 -11.46 0.83
N HIS A 40 -1.99 -11.15 -0.25
CA HIS A 40 -0.53 -11.35 -0.34
C HIS A 40 -0.06 -12.77 0.03
N CYS A 41 -0.90 -13.78 -0.21
CA CYS A 41 -0.71 -15.16 0.22
C CYS A 41 -0.53 -15.34 1.75
N ALA A 42 -1.03 -14.40 2.55
CA ALA A 42 -0.88 -14.34 4.00
C ALA A 42 -2.24 -14.25 4.72
N GLN A 43 -3.25 -14.97 4.23
CA GLN A 43 -4.62 -14.95 4.76
C GLN A 43 -4.73 -15.16 6.28
N PRO A 44 -3.99 -16.11 6.92
CA PRO A 44 -4.08 -16.28 8.38
C PRO A 44 -3.63 -15.04 9.17
N LEU A 45 -2.66 -14.27 8.65
CA LEU A 45 -2.24 -13.02 9.26
C LEU A 45 -3.34 -11.95 9.13
N MET A 46 -4.00 -11.89 7.99
CA MET A 46 -5.08 -10.95 7.75
C MET A 46 -6.29 -11.20 8.65
N GLU A 47 -6.67 -12.48 8.82
CA GLU A 47 -7.69 -12.90 9.77
C GLU A 47 -7.34 -12.49 11.20
N LYS A 48 -6.08 -12.70 11.62
CA LYS A 48 -5.59 -12.26 12.94
C LYS A 48 -5.62 -10.74 13.13
N LEU A 49 -5.39 -9.98 12.06
CA LEU A 49 -5.41 -8.52 12.07
C LEU A 49 -6.82 -7.94 11.85
N GLY A 50 -7.82 -8.77 11.57
CA GLY A 50 -9.20 -8.34 11.32
C GLY A 50 -9.37 -7.53 10.03
N VAL A 51 -8.46 -7.67 9.06
CA VAL A 51 -8.53 -6.99 7.76
C VAL A 51 -8.84 -8.01 6.66
N SER A 52 -9.72 -7.67 5.72
CA SER A 52 -10.04 -8.56 4.60
C SER A 52 -8.93 -8.53 3.54
N ALA A 53 -8.37 -7.37 3.24
CA ALA A 53 -7.29 -7.21 2.27
C ALA A 53 -6.48 -5.94 2.58
N THR A 54 -5.31 -5.80 1.97
CA THR A 54 -4.50 -4.57 2.05
C THR A 54 -3.90 -4.23 0.69
N THR A 55 -3.54 -2.96 0.50
CA THR A 55 -2.68 -2.51 -0.59
C THR A 55 -1.23 -2.54 -0.09
N ARG A 56 -0.29 -2.95 -0.93
CA ARG A 56 1.12 -3.10 -0.55
C ARG A 56 2.04 -2.45 -1.57
N ALA A 57 2.81 -1.47 -1.11
CA ALA A 57 3.96 -0.92 -1.83
C ALA A 57 5.22 -1.66 -1.36
N SER A 58 6.02 -2.16 -2.31
CA SER A 58 7.23 -2.93 -2.05
C SER A 58 8.38 -2.31 -2.82
N PHE A 59 9.44 -1.94 -2.12
CA PHE A 59 10.59 -1.22 -2.67
C PHE A 59 11.82 -2.13 -2.71
N TYR A 60 12.71 -1.86 -3.67
CA TYR A 60 13.98 -2.55 -3.81
C TYR A 60 15.11 -1.56 -4.15
N VAL A 61 16.32 -2.06 -4.39
CA VAL A 61 17.53 -1.22 -4.57
C VAL A 61 17.49 -0.27 -5.76
N TYR A 62 16.57 -0.48 -6.70
CA TYR A 62 16.38 0.37 -7.87
C TYR A 62 15.36 1.49 -7.64
N ASN A 63 14.66 1.51 -6.51
CA ASN A 63 13.72 2.57 -6.19
C ASN A 63 14.43 3.75 -5.53
N ASP A 64 13.93 4.95 -5.81
CA ASP A 64 14.44 6.18 -5.22
C ASP A 64 13.33 7.06 -4.61
N THR A 65 13.69 8.24 -4.13
CA THR A 65 12.73 9.16 -3.50
C THR A 65 11.67 9.66 -4.47
N SER A 66 11.95 9.71 -5.78
CA SER A 66 10.97 10.12 -6.78
C SER A 66 9.84 9.10 -6.94
N ASP A 67 10.11 7.80 -6.74
CA ASP A 67 9.07 6.76 -6.71
C ASP A 67 8.16 6.94 -5.49
N ILE A 68 8.74 7.32 -4.35
CA ILE A 68 7.99 7.62 -3.12
C ILE A 68 7.11 8.85 -3.33
N ASP A 69 7.64 9.90 -3.94
CA ASP A 69 6.88 11.11 -4.26
C ASP A 69 5.72 10.83 -5.22
N LYS A 70 5.95 9.99 -6.25
CA LYS A 70 4.89 9.52 -7.16
C LYS A 70 3.82 8.75 -6.40
N LEU A 71 4.20 7.79 -5.56
CA LEU A 71 3.26 7.05 -4.73
C LEU A 71 2.43 7.99 -3.83
N PHE A 72 3.06 8.96 -3.18
CA PHE A 72 2.37 9.91 -2.33
C PHE A 72 1.35 10.75 -3.11
N ASN A 73 1.74 11.29 -4.27
CA ASN A 73 0.84 12.04 -5.14
C ASN A 73 -0.31 11.17 -5.68
N GLY A 74 -0.01 9.91 -6.04
CA GLY A 74 -1.03 8.94 -6.43
C GLY A 74 -2.03 8.66 -5.31
N LEU A 75 -1.58 8.56 -4.05
CA LEU A 75 -2.47 8.40 -2.90
C LEU A 75 -3.34 9.64 -2.65
N GLN A 76 -2.84 10.85 -2.92
CA GLN A 76 -3.67 12.06 -2.90
C GLN A 76 -4.78 12.00 -3.96
N LYS A 77 -4.47 11.48 -5.15
CA LYS A 77 -5.44 11.26 -6.23
C LYS A 77 -6.49 10.22 -5.84
N VAL A 78 -6.08 9.08 -5.27
CA VAL A 78 -7.00 8.05 -4.72
C VAL A 78 -8.00 8.70 -3.77
N ARG A 79 -7.51 9.50 -2.80
CA ARG A 79 -8.37 10.20 -1.85
C ARG A 79 -9.34 11.15 -2.56
N SER A 80 -8.87 11.90 -3.55
CA SER A 80 -9.72 12.84 -4.31
C SER A 80 -10.77 12.17 -5.19
N VAL A 81 -10.56 10.93 -5.62
CA VAL A 81 -11.48 10.21 -6.51
C VAL A 81 -12.52 9.42 -5.73
N LEU A 82 -12.15 8.88 -4.56
CA LEU A 82 -13.00 8.02 -3.75
C LEU A 82 -13.72 8.74 -2.60
N THR A 83 -13.39 10.01 -2.33
CA THR A 83 -14.12 10.90 -1.40
C THR A 83 -15.06 11.80 -2.20
#